data_AF-A0A512IMW0-F1
#
_entry.id   AF-A0A512IMW0-F1
#
_cell.length_a   1.000
_cell.length_b   1.000
_cell.length_c   1.000
_cell.angle_alpha   90.00
_cell.angle_beta   90.00
_cell.angle_gamma   90.00
#
_symmetry.space_group_name_H-M   'P 1'
#
loop_
_entity.id
_entity.type
_entity.pdbx_description
1 polymer ?
#
loop_
_entity_poly.entity_id
_entity_poly.type
_entity_poly.pdbx_seq_one_letter_code
_entity_poly.pdbx_strand_id
1 'polypeptide(L)'
;MRRSVIGAGLLLSLAWSAAGHAACTAPVPPPSDGKPEKPKLPEKPACLDAKGGCPGWEAYSYNDAIKAYNAQAQVFRPLAEAYAQKLNAYVKASGEYAQCEMKSLQQ
;
A
#
# COMPACT_ATOMS: atom_id res chain seq x y z
N MET A 1 -63.28 36.22 19.62
CA MET A 1 -63.67 34.82 19.83
C MET A 1 -63.96 34.17 18.48
N ARG A 2 -63.48 32.92 18.28
CA ARG A 2 -63.69 31.99 17.15
C ARG A 2 -62.93 32.31 15.85
N ARG A 3 -62.41 31.36 15.06
CA ARG A 3 -61.82 30.01 15.19
C ARG A 3 -61.60 29.54 13.73
N SER A 4 -60.40 29.03 13.43
CA SER A 4 -60.03 28.12 12.31
C SER A 4 -60.17 28.66 10.87
N VAL A 5 -59.33 28.31 9.87
CA VAL A 5 -58.96 26.97 9.34
C VAL A 5 -57.59 27.07 8.63
N ILE A 6 -56.55 26.36 9.08
CA ILE A 6 -55.90 25.16 8.47
C ILE A 6 -55.63 25.22 6.95
N GLY A 7 -54.33 25.16 6.60
CA GLY A 7 -53.83 24.19 5.61
C GLY A 7 -53.53 24.71 4.21
N ALA A 8 -52.25 24.75 3.86
CA ALA A 8 -51.71 24.37 2.54
C ALA A 8 -50.20 24.65 2.52
N GLY A 9 -49.39 23.66 2.15
CA GLY A 9 -47.97 23.88 1.89
C GLY A 9 -47.04 22.72 2.24
N LEU A 10 -47.53 21.47 2.23
CA LEU A 10 -46.69 20.27 2.38
C LEU A 10 -46.50 19.63 1.00
N LEU A 11 -45.77 20.30 0.12
CA LEU A 11 -45.35 19.75 -1.17
C LEU A 11 -44.09 20.49 -1.60
N LEU A 12 -42.92 19.90 -1.31
CA LEU A 12 -41.78 20.02 -2.20
C LEU A 12 -40.91 18.77 -2.05
N SER A 13 -41.27 17.81 -2.91
CA SER A 13 -40.33 17.05 -3.72
C SER A 13 -39.36 16.13 -2.97
N LEU A 14 -39.80 14.88 -2.88
CA LEU A 14 -38.93 13.70 -2.94
C LEU A 14 -37.96 13.87 -4.12
N ALA A 15 -36.80 14.48 -3.86
CA ALA A 15 -35.68 14.46 -4.77
C ALA A 15 -35.06 13.06 -4.66
N TRP A 16 -35.62 12.18 -5.50
CA TRP A 16 -34.96 11.05 -6.12
C TRP A 16 -33.91 10.33 -5.28
N SER A 17 -34.33 9.21 -4.73
CA SER A 17 -33.51 8.00 -4.63
C SER A 17 -33.01 7.58 -6.02
N ALA A 18 -32.10 8.35 -6.61
CA ALA A 18 -31.19 7.86 -7.62
C ALA A 18 -30.00 7.24 -6.89
N ALA A 19 -30.26 6.19 -6.10
CA ALA A 19 -29.26 5.17 -5.85
C ALA A 19 -29.12 4.38 -7.15
N GLY A 20 -28.60 5.05 -8.20
CA GLY A 20 -27.99 4.36 -9.30
C GLY A 20 -26.91 3.51 -8.66
N HIS A 21 -27.09 2.19 -8.66
CA HIS A 21 -26.11 1.27 -8.14
C HIS A 21 -24.89 1.44 -9.03
N ALA A 22 -23.98 2.33 -8.63
CA ALA A 22 -22.67 2.40 -9.24
C ALA A 22 -22.09 1.00 -9.04
N ALA A 23 -21.89 0.28 -10.16
CA ALA A 23 -21.25 -1.01 -10.13
C ALA A 23 -19.95 -0.87 -9.33
N CYS A 24 -19.74 -1.73 -8.34
CA CYS A 24 -18.57 -1.65 -7.49
C CYS A 24 -17.33 -1.83 -8.36
N THR A 25 -16.44 -0.83 -8.37
CA THR A 25 -15.23 -0.89 -9.20
C THR A 25 -14.18 -1.74 -8.50
N ALA A 26 -13.85 -2.89 -9.10
CA ALA A 26 -12.77 -3.73 -8.60
C ALA A 26 -11.42 -2.99 -8.74
N PRO A 27 -10.59 -2.97 -7.68
CA PRO A 27 -9.27 -2.36 -7.76
C PRO A 27 -8.32 -3.21 -8.61
N VAL A 28 -7.33 -2.55 -9.21
CA VAL A 28 -6.28 -3.21 -10.00
C VAL A 28 -5.00 -3.30 -9.16
N PRO A 29 -4.36 -4.48 -9.03
CA PRO A 29 -3.13 -4.63 -8.27
C PRO A 29 -1.97 -3.85 -8.93
N PRO A 30 -1.01 -3.35 -8.14
CA PRO A 30 0.19 -2.76 -8.71
C PRO A 30 0.97 -3.83 -9.52
N PRO A 31 1.59 -3.44 -10.65
CA PRO A 31 2.30 -4.39 -11.51
C PRO A 31 3.49 -5.03 -10.77
N SER A 32 3.73 -6.31 -11.05
CA SER A 32 4.88 -7.06 -10.53
C SER A 32 6.21 -6.46 -10.97
N ASP A 33 6.27 -5.92 -12.18
CA ASP A 33 7.48 -5.36 -12.78
C ASP A 33 7.91 -4.05 -12.11
N GLY A 34 7.02 -3.44 -11.31
CA GLY A 34 7.32 -2.29 -10.47
C GLY A 34 7.92 -2.65 -9.11
N LYS A 35 8.10 -3.95 -8.81
CA LYS A 35 8.68 -4.41 -7.54
C LYS A 35 10.19 -4.20 -7.56
N PRO A 36 10.75 -3.39 -6.65
CA PRO A 36 12.19 -3.18 -6.60
C PRO A 36 12.92 -4.45 -6.17
N GLU A 37 14.09 -4.68 -6.77
CA GLU A 37 14.96 -5.80 -6.44
C GLU A 37 15.78 -5.50 -5.19
N LYS A 38 15.75 -6.42 -4.24
CA LYS A 38 16.52 -6.29 -2.99
C LYS A 38 18.01 -6.50 -3.28
N PRO A 39 18.89 -5.59 -2.85
CA PRO A 39 20.34 -5.80 -2.96
C PRO A 39 20.77 -7.10 -2.28
N LYS A 40 21.67 -7.85 -2.92
CA LYS A 40 22.22 -9.08 -2.35
C LYS A 40 23.24 -8.72 -1.27
N LEU A 41 23.03 -9.23 -0.05
CA LEU A 41 23.98 -9.05 1.03
C LEU A 41 25.29 -9.79 0.72
N PRO A 42 26.46 -9.16 0.90
CA PRO A 42 27.74 -9.83 0.76
C PRO A 42 27.86 -11.02 1.72
N GLU A 43 28.48 -12.11 1.25
CA GLU A 43 28.73 -13.28 2.09
C GLU A 43 29.81 -12.94 3.11
N LYS A 44 29.54 -13.27 4.39
CA LYS A 44 30.47 -13.02 5.47
C LYS A 44 31.62 -14.03 5.39
N PRO A 45 32.88 -13.60 5.23
CA PRO A 45 34.01 -14.52 5.23
C PRO A 45 34.18 -15.18 6.59
N ALA A 46 34.54 -16.48 6.58
CA ALA A 46 34.70 -17.28 7.80
C ALA A 46 35.82 -16.76 8.71
N CYS A 47 36.81 -16.07 8.15
CA CYS A 47 37.93 -15.52 8.90
C CYS A 47 37.50 -14.45 9.91
N LEU A 48 36.34 -13.80 9.74
CA LEU A 48 35.89 -12.72 10.63
C LEU A 48 35.49 -13.24 12.01
N ASP A 49 35.07 -14.51 12.10
CA ASP A 49 34.73 -15.17 13.36
C ASP A 49 35.90 -16.02 13.89
N ALA A 50 37.00 -16.13 13.15
CA ALA A 50 38.14 -16.94 13.54
C ALA A 50 38.97 -16.23 14.64
N LYS A 51 39.44 -17.00 15.64
CA LYS A 51 40.27 -16.45 16.74
C LYS A 51 41.58 -15.80 16.27
N GLY A 52 42.08 -16.17 15.10
CA GLY A 52 43.27 -15.57 14.48
C GLY A 52 43.01 -14.26 13.73
N GLY A 53 41.74 -13.84 13.60
CA GLY A 53 41.33 -12.70 12.77
C GLY A 53 41.38 -12.98 11.26
N CYS A 54 40.96 -12.00 10.47
CA CYS A 54 41.08 -12.05 9.02
C CYS A 54 42.44 -11.55 8.53
N PRO A 55 42.98 -12.17 7.47
CA PRO A 55 44.00 -11.51 6.65
C PRO A 55 43.51 -10.13 6.21
N GLY A 56 44.40 -9.13 6.23
CA GLY A 56 44.03 -7.75 5.93
C GLY A 56 43.29 -7.60 4.61
N TRP A 57 43.77 -8.24 3.53
CA TRP A 57 43.15 -8.17 2.21
C TRP A 57 41.69 -8.70 2.17
N GLU A 58 41.38 -9.74 2.94
CA GLU A 58 40.05 -10.34 2.99
C GLU A 58 39.08 -9.45 3.78
N ALA A 59 39.54 -8.88 4.90
CA ALA A 59 38.80 -7.90 5.67
C ALA A 59 38.51 -6.62 4.85
N TYR A 60 39.49 -6.11 4.10
CA TYR A 60 39.30 -4.95 3.23
C TYR A 60 38.31 -5.24 2.09
N SER A 61 38.45 -6.39 1.42
CA SER A 61 37.55 -6.79 0.33
C SER A 61 36.11 -6.93 0.80
N TYR A 62 35.89 -7.53 1.97
CA TYR A 62 34.56 -7.62 2.57
C TYR A 62 34.01 -6.23 2.95
N ASN A 63 34.83 -5.36 3.56
CA ASN A 63 34.40 -4.01 3.90
C ASN A 63 33.98 -3.20 2.67
N ASP A 64 34.67 -3.34 1.54
CA ASP A 64 34.30 -2.64 0.31
C ASP A 64 33.01 -3.21 -0.30
N ALA A 65 32.82 -4.53 -0.26
CA ALA A 65 31.55 -5.15 -0.63
C ALA A 65 30.39 -4.65 0.25
N ILE A 66 30.61 -4.48 1.54
CA ILE A 66 29.62 -3.93 2.48
C ILE A 66 29.32 -2.46 2.18
N LYS A 67 30.33 -1.64 1.88
CA LYS A 67 30.10 -0.25 1.45
C LYS A 67 29.24 -0.17 0.19
N ALA A 68 29.54 -1.02 -0.80
CA ALA A 68 28.76 -1.10 -2.03
C ALA A 68 27.31 -1.55 -1.76
N TYR A 69 27.11 -2.56 -0.91
CA TYR A 69 25.79 -2.99 -0.47
C TYR A 69 25.02 -1.87 0.23
N ASN A 70 25.65 -1.13 1.15
CA ASN A 70 25.01 -0.05 1.88
C ASN A 70 24.56 1.09 0.96
N ALA A 71 25.36 1.42 -0.06
CA ALA A 71 24.98 2.39 -1.08
C ALA A 71 23.75 1.93 -1.88
N GLN A 72 23.72 0.66 -2.29
CA GLN A 72 22.55 0.09 -2.98
C GLN A 72 21.32 0.05 -2.06
N ALA A 73 21.50 -0.31 -0.79
CA ALA A 73 20.42 -0.36 0.20
C ALA A 73 19.81 1.02 0.44
N GLN A 74 20.62 2.08 0.45
CA GLN A 74 20.14 3.45 0.58
C GLN A 74 19.22 3.87 -0.57
N VAL A 75 19.52 3.44 -1.80
CA VAL A 75 18.66 3.69 -2.98
C VAL A 75 17.43 2.79 -2.97
N PHE A 76 17.58 1.52 -2.56
CA PHE A 76 16.49 0.55 -2.52
C PHE A 76 15.37 0.95 -1.54
N ARG A 77 15.73 1.48 -0.37
CA ARG A 77 14.76 1.81 0.69
C ARG A 77 13.56 2.65 0.23
N PRO A 78 13.74 3.86 -0.34
CA PRO A 78 12.61 4.67 -0.77
C PRO A 78 11.79 4.01 -1.90
N LEU A 79 12.43 3.22 -2.77
CA LEU A 79 11.73 2.48 -3.83
C LEU A 79 10.83 1.39 -3.23
N ALA A 80 11.33 0.65 -2.25
CA ALA A 80 10.58 -0.37 -1.54
C ALA A 80 9.42 0.24 -0.73
N GLU A 81 9.65 1.36 -0.06
CA GLU A 81 8.62 2.11 0.68
C GLU A 81 7.51 2.59 -0.26
N ALA A 82 7.85 3.14 -1.43
CA ALA A 82 6.88 3.57 -2.43
C ALA A 82 6.06 2.40 -3.01
N TYR A 83 6.70 1.25 -3.27
CA TYR A 83 5.99 0.05 -3.71
C TYR A 83 5.03 -0.49 -2.64
N ALA A 84 5.47 -0.50 -1.37
CA ALA A 84 4.64 -0.89 -0.24
C ALA A 84 3.41 0.03 -0.08
N GLN A 85 3.56 1.34 -0.29
CA GLN A 85 2.44 2.28 -0.28
C GLN A 85 1.39 1.94 -1.36
N LYS A 86 1.82 1.60 -2.58
CA LYS A 86 0.91 1.17 -3.66
C LYS A 86 0.15 -0.11 -3.29
N LEU A 87 0.83 -1.08 -2.67
CA LEU A 87 0.20 -2.30 -2.18
C LEU A 87 -0.85 -2.00 -1.10
N ASN A 88 -0.53 -1.13 -0.14
CA ASN A 88 -1.47 -0.74 0.92
C ASN A 88 -2.70 -0.03 0.34
N ALA A 89 -2.51 0.84 -0.66
CA ALA A 89 -3.62 1.48 -1.36
C ALA A 89 -4.52 0.44 -2.06
N TYR A 90 -3.94 -0.55 -2.72
CA TYR A 90 -4.69 -1.65 -3.33
C TYR A 90 -5.47 -2.47 -2.29
N VAL A 91 -4.86 -2.80 -1.14
CA VAL A 91 -5.54 -3.52 -0.04
C VAL A 91 -6.73 -2.71 0.48
N LYS A 92 -6.55 -1.41 0.70
CA LYS A 92 -7.62 -0.51 1.14
C LYS A 92 -8.77 -0.48 0.13
N ALA A 93 -8.46 -0.27 -1.16
CA ALA A 93 -9.46 -0.25 -2.21
C ALA A 93 -10.17 -1.61 -2.38
N SER A 94 -9.48 -2.72 -2.12
CA SER A 94 -10.08 -4.06 -2.13
C SER A 94 -11.10 -4.25 -1.00
N GLY A 95 -10.78 -3.72 0.18
CA GLY A 95 -11.73 -3.67 1.29
C GLY A 95 -12.95 -2.80 0.97
N GLU A 96 -12.75 -1.62 0.38
CA GLU A 96 -13.84 -0.73 -0.02
C GLU A 96 -14.74 -1.36 -1.10
N TYR A 97 -14.14 -2.05 -2.07
CA TYR A 97 -14.87 -2.83 -3.08
C TYR A 97 -15.71 -3.94 -2.43
N ALA A 98 -15.13 -4.74 -1.52
CA ALA A 98 -15.87 -5.78 -0.83
C ALA A 98 -17.06 -5.22 -0.03
N GLN A 99 -16.88 -4.09 0.65
CA GLN A 99 -17.97 -3.41 1.37
C GLN A 99 -19.07 -2.90 0.42
N CYS A 100 -18.70 -2.44 -0.77
CA CYS A 100 -19.66 -2.05 -1.80
C CYS A 100 -20.48 -3.25 -2.27
N GLU A 101 -19.85 -4.39 -2.58
CA GLU A 101 -20.52 -5.62 -2.99
C GLU A 101 -21.45 -6.15 -1.90
N MET A 102 -21.00 -6.14 -0.64
CA MET A 102 -21.87 -6.57 0.46
C MET A 102 -23.12 -5.69 0.60
N LYS A 103 -23.00 -4.39 0.37
CA LYS A 103 -24.15 -3.47 0.39
C LYS A 103 -25.09 -3.68 -0.79
N SER A 104 -24.58 -4.03 -1.96
CA SER A 104 -25.42 -4.31 -3.15
C SER A 104 -26.30 -5.54 -2.95
N LEU A 105 -25.83 -6.52 -2.16
CA LEU A 105 -26.55 -7.76 -1.84
C LEU A 105 -27.60 -7.63 -0.72
N GLN A 106 -27.57 -6.54 0.06
CA GLN A 106 -28.47 -6.32 1.22
C GLN A 106 -29.69 -5.45 0.88
N GLN A 107 -29.82 -5.01 -0.37
CA GLN A 107 -30.96 -4.28 -0.92
C GLN A 107 -32.02 -5.25 -1.44
#